data_AF-A0AAD9HX34-F1
#
_entry.id   AF-A0AAD9HX34-F1
#
_cell.length_a   1.000
_cell.length_b   1.000
_cell.length_c   1.000
_cell.angle_alpha   90.00
_cell.angle_beta   90.00
_cell.angle_gamma   90.00
#
_symmetry.space_group_name_H-M   'P 1'
#
loop_
_entity.id
_entity.type
_entity.pdbx_description
1 polymer ?
#
loop_
_entity_poly.entity_id
_entity_poly.type
_entity_poly.pdbx_seq_one_letter_code
_entity_poly.pdbx_strand_id
1 'polypeptide(L)'
;MLMKNPRRGCLVLLALFGFIWIALRLLGDAQWPTPGSISGRPQWAFELAGWRRPHGSTNTTSAAAQEHGDTLPSTHHELVSHSTPTGRYFDIDFLDMHVMNPNILPHPLIAYHFLVVGQLDGALTTPPHMVFAEVSCTAAFAPDNATLRCVELPTVLPIANTTIADPEKNCPGNLMLLTLGSGPHDARVFHGPAGPLVVYGSNSGLVCFGQWAQDLRSLVPDVPWDDAAVDKSGILVASALAQPFVQAAELHRPPPLGALEKNFFLFWDLDGALHAHYDVYPHRAFAAVDPVTGMAGPDLGASSPQQRALDAACLGHYLPAIPAKVEGSWDSEAVHQATNTLLVTLCRRADVGCRATEANTVVVTVVQHKKHYEMHAHYEPYAVAFAPRAPFGLVGVSSKPLLVRGRGTSGVAGTDGKVHGVANEMFYIVSMSWRGSRQRWHGYLDDELFLAFGIEDKASGGIDVRAEDLLYGLGLCNATTA
;
A
#
# COMPACT_ATOMS: atom_id res chain seq x y z
N MET A 1 -21.89 -66.82 28.29
CA MET A 1 -23.23 -67.43 28.23
C MET A 1 -24.26 -66.32 28.12
N LEU A 2 -25.08 -66.41 27.06
CA LEU A 2 -26.37 -65.73 26.80
C LEU A 2 -26.47 -64.19 26.68
N MET A 3 -26.74 -63.82 25.42
CA MET A 3 -27.36 -62.60 24.90
C MET A 3 -28.82 -62.39 25.37
N LYS A 4 -29.28 -61.12 25.42
CA LYS A 4 -30.38 -60.51 24.61
C LYS A 4 -31.18 -59.43 25.37
N ASN A 5 -31.18 -58.19 24.86
CA ASN A 5 -32.41 -57.55 24.37
C ASN A 5 -32.14 -56.21 23.63
N PRO A 6 -32.34 -56.11 22.31
CA PRO A 6 -32.24 -54.86 21.56
C PRO A 6 -33.63 -54.40 21.09
N ARG A 7 -34.37 -53.62 21.90
CA ARG A 7 -35.66 -53.02 21.46
C ARG A 7 -35.98 -51.64 22.07
N ARG A 8 -34.98 -50.80 22.35
CA ARG A 8 -35.24 -49.40 22.77
C ARG A 8 -34.45 -48.31 22.04
N GLY A 9 -33.63 -48.66 21.04
CA GLY A 9 -32.79 -47.69 20.31
C GLY A 9 -33.41 -47.03 19.07
N CYS A 10 -34.56 -47.49 18.57
CA CYS A 10 -35.06 -47.06 17.25
C CYS A 10 -36.11 -45.94 17.26
N LEU A 11 -36.65 -45.53 18.42
CA LEU A 11 -37.68 -44.47 18.47
C LEU A 11 -37.13 -43.06 18.76
N VAL A 12 -35.89 -42.93 19.25
CA VAL A 12 -35.31 -41.61 19.54
C VAL A 12 -34.58 -41.02 18.34
N LEU A 13 -34.06 -41.86 17.43
CA LEU A 13 -33.37 -41.41 16.22
C LEU A 13 -34.30 -40.96 15.09
N LEU A 14 -35.55 -41.44 15.04
CA LEU A 14 -36.53 -40.99 14.03
C LEU A 14 -37.20 -39.65 14.39
N ALA A 15 -37.29 -39.30 15.69
CA ALA A 15 -37.82 -38.01 16.11
C ALA A 15 -36.83 -36.85 15.87
N LEU A 16 -35.52 -37.11 15.97
CA LEU A 16 -34.47 -36.12 15.70
C LEU A 16 -34.31 -35.81 14.20
N PHE A 17 -34.50 -36.79 13.31
CA PHE A 17 -34.49 -36.54 11.86
C PHE A 17 -35.77 -35.84 11.37
N GLY A 18 -36.92 -36.07 12.01
CA GLY A 18 -38.17 -35.37 11.67
C GLY A 18 -38.13 -33.87 11.97
N PHE A 19 -37.52 -33.46 13.08
CA PHE A 19 -37.41 -32.04 13.44
C PHE A 19 -36.40 -31.27 12.58
N ILE A 20 -35.30 -31.91 12.17
CA ILE A 20 -34.31 -31.27 11.28
C ILE A 20 -34.90 -31.07 9.87
N TRP A 21 -35.73 -32.00 9.38
CA TRP A 21 -36.34 -31.89 8.05
C TRP A 21 -37.49 -30.87 7.98
N ILE A 22 -38.22 -30.67 9.08
CA ILE A 22 -39.26 -29.62 9.18
C ILE A 22 -38.62 -28.23 9.37
N ALA A 23 -37.52 -28.12 10.12
CA ALA A 23 -36.76 -26.87 10.22
C ALA A 23 -36.12 -26.47 8.87
N LEU A 24 -35.63 -27.45 8.09
CA LEU A 24 -35.09 -27.21 6.75
C LEU A 24 -36.16 -26.88 5.70
N ARG A 25 -37.42 -27.32 5.87
CA ARG A 25 -38.53 -26.91 4.99
C ARG A 25 -39.13 -25.55 5.36
N LEU A 26 -39.10 -25.14 6.62
CA LEU A 26 -39.58 -23.81 7.06
C LEU A 26 -38.57 -22.68 6.80
N LEU A 27 -37.33 -23.02 6.45
CA LEU A 27 -36.30 -22.08 5.94
C LEU A 27 -36.19 -22.08 4.41
N GLY A 28 -37.03 -22.85 3.70
CA GLY A 28 -36.91 -23.14 2.26
C GLY A 28 -37.74 -22.27 1.31
N ASP A 29 -38.57 -21.34 1.81
CA ASP A 29 -39.44 -20.49 0.99
C ASP A 29 -39.13 -18.99 1.10
N ALA A 30 -37.86 -18.64 1.38
CA ALA A 30 -37.36 -17.31 1.04
C ALA A 30 -36.97 -17.32 -0.45
N GLN A 31 -37.87 -16.82 -1.30
CA GLN A 31 -37.54 -16.47 -2.68
C GLN A 31 -36.29 -15.58 -2.68
N TRP A 32 -35.18 -16.13 -3.18
CA TRP A 32 -34.00 -15.35 -3.51
C TRP A 32 -34.42 -14.27 -4.51
N PRO A 33 -34.18 -12.98 -4.23
CA PRO A 33 -34.33 -11.97 -5.26
C PRO A 33 -33.38 -12.37 -6.39
N THR A 34 -33.93 -12.48 -7.60
CA THR A 34 -33.15 -12.55 -8.83
C THR A 34 -32.12 -11.42 -8.83
N PRO A 35 -30.92 -11.61 -9.40
CA PRO A 35 -29.94 -10.54 -9.49
C PRO A 35 -30.54 -9.42 -10.34
N GLY A 36 -31.09 -8.42 -9.65
CA GLY A 36 -31.48 -7.16 -10.23
C GLY A 36 -30.22 -6.54 -10.79
N SER A 37 -30.24 -6.29 -12.08
CA SER A 37 -29.39 -5.32 -12.78
C SER A 37 -28.99 -4.19 -11.83
N ILE A 38 -27.72 -4.17 -11.41
CA ILE A 38 -27.10 -2.98 -10.81
C ILE A 38 -26.89 -2.01 -11.98
N SER A 39 -27.98 -1.38 -12.42
CA SER A 39 -27.98 -0.24 -13.33
C SER A 39 -28.20 1.07 -12.59
N GLY A 40 -27.94 1.08 -11.28
CA GLY A 40 -27.90 2.29 -10.45
C GLY A 40 -26.46 2.69 -10.18
N ARG A 41 -25.92 3.63 -10.98
CA ARG A 41 -24.65 4.28 -10.67
C ARG A 41 -24.81 5.04 -9.34
N PRO A 42 -23.95 4.84 -8.34
CA PRO A 42 -24.00 5.68 -7.15
C PRO A 42 -23.58 7.11 -7.50
N GLN A 43 -24.32 8.09 -6.98
CA GLN A 43 -24.24 9.51 -7.33
C GLN A 43 -22.84 10.12 -7.11
N TRP A 44 -22.06 9.58 -6.15
CA TRP A 44 -20.68 10.00 -5.86
C TRP A 44 -19.69 9.68 -7.00
N ALA A 45 -19.96 8.67 -7.82
CA ALA A 45 -19.10 8.33 -8.97
C ALA A 45 -19.11 9.46 -10.02
N PHE A 46 -20.24 10.18 -10.13
CA PHE A 46 -20.33 11.38 -10.96
C PHE A 46 -19.66 12.60 -10.31
N GLU A 47 -19.59 12.65 -8.98
CA GLU A 47 -18.92 13.73 -8.26
C GLU A 47 -17.39 13.62 -8.35
N LEU A 48 -16.79 12.42 -8.22
CA LEU A 48 -15.34 12.24 -8.42
C LEU A 48 -14.88 12.51 -9.86
N ALA A 49 -15.66 12.08 -10.86
CA ALA A 49 -15.37 12.33 -12.28
C ALA A 49 -15.66 13.79 -12.69
N GLY A 50 -16.49 14.51 -11.91
CA GLY A 50 -16.91 15.89 -12.17
C GLY A 50 -16.33 16.95 -11.23
N TRP A 51 -15.53 16.56 -10.24
CA TRP A 51 -15.02 17.48 -9.22
C TRP A 51 -14.04 18.47 -9.83
N ARG A 52 -14.45 19.75 -9.88
CA ARG A 52 -13.58 20.88 -10.19
C ARG A 52 -13.14 21.51 -8.87
N ARG A 53 -11.83 21.76 -8.72
CA ARG A 53 -11.26 22.46 -7.56
C ARG A 53 -12.07 23.74 -7.27
N PRO A 54 -12.47 24.01 -6.02
CA PRO A 54 -12.83 25.36 -5.61
C PRO A 54 -11.57 26.21 -5.70
N HIS A 55 -11.51 27.16 -6.65
CA HIS A 55 -10.48 28.18 -6.65
C HIS A 55 -10.61 28.99 -5.36
N GLY A 56 -9.68 28.81 -4.42
CA GLY A 56 -9.52 29.73 -3.30
C GLY A 56 -9.09 31.09 -3.83
N SER A 57 -10.05 32.00 -4.03
CA SER A 57 -9.76 33.42 -4.25
C SER A 57 -9.77 34.13 -2.90
N THR A 58 -8.59 34.52 -2.45
CA THR A 58 -8.45 35.66 -1.53
C THR A 58 -7.40 36.58 -2.11
N ASN A 59 -7.90 37.67 -2.70
CA ASN A 59 -7.13 38.82 -3.12
C ASN A 59 -6.35 39.40 -1.94
N THR A 60 -5.02 39.28 -1.96
CA THR A 60 -4.17 40.27 -1.29
C THR A 60 -2.92 40.46 -2.13
N THR A 61 -2.79 41.67 -2.66
CA THR A 61 -1.68 42.17 -3.45
C THR A 61 -0.40 42.26 -2.61
N SER A 62 0.63 41.50 -2.97
CA SER A 62 2.02 41.92 -2.78
C SER A 62 2.86 41.45 -3.96
N ALA A 63 3.36 42.40 -4.72
CA ALA A 63 4.24 42.20 -5.86
C ALA A 63 5.63 41.75 -5.40
N ALA A 64 5.92 40.45 -5.56
CA ALA A 64 7.26 39.86 -5.68
C ALA A 64 7.13 38.35 -5.92
N ALA A 65 6.54 37.97 -7.06
CA ALA A 65 6.55 36.59 -7.55
C ALA A 65 6.47 36.64 -9.07
N GLN A 66 7.61 36.93 -9.70
CA GLN A 66 7.75 36.88 -11.13
C GLN A 66 9.06 36.16 -11.46
N GLU A 67 9.11 34.87 -11.18
CA GLU A 67 9.98 33.93 -11.89
C GLU A 67 9.23 32.61 -12.12
N HIS A 68 9.24 32.21 -13.40
CA HIS A 68 8.73 30.96 -13.98
C HIS A 68 7.29 30.54 -13.69
N GLY A 69 6.37 31.11 -14.49
CA GLY A 69 5.14 30.43 -14.84
C GLY A 69 5.45 29.23 -15.75
N ASP A 70 5.78 28.09 -15.15
CA ASP A 70 5.73 26.82 -15.86
C ASP A 70 4.27 26.35 -15.88
N THR A 71 3.67 26.40 -17.07
CA THR A 71 2.43 25.68 -17.36
C THR A 71 2.63 24.23 -16.98
N LEU A 72 1.94 23.77 -15.93
CA LEU A 72 1.89 22.36 -15.56
C LEU A 72 1.65 21.52 -16.82
N PRO A 73 2.51 20.55 -17.13
CA PRO A 73 2.29 19.75 -18.31
C PRO A 73 0.96 19.02 -18.13
N SER A 74 0.14 19.07 -19.17
CA SER A 74 -1.16 18.40 -19.25
C SER A 74 -1.08 16.87 -19.08
N THR A 75 0.11 16.31 -18.82
CA THR A 75 0.42 14.89 -18.76
C THR A 75 0.40 14.28 -17.36
N HIS A 76 0.44 15.09 -16.29
CA HIS A 76 0.48 14.60 -14.89
C HIS A 76 -0.60 15.25 -14.02
N HIS A 77 -0.90 14.60 -12.88
CA HIS A 77 -1.62 15.21 -11.76
C HIS A 77 -0.62 15.64 -10.70
N GLU A 78 -0.44 16.95 -10.53
CA GLU A 78 0.53 17.47 -9.56
C GLU A 78 -0.01 17.44 -8.13
N LEU A 79 0.81 16.90 -7.22
CA LEU A 79 0.63 16.89 -5.78
C LEU A 79 1.41 18.06 -5.16
N VAL A 80 0.74 18.84 -4.32
CA VAL A 80 1.27 20.05 -3.69
C VAL A 80 1.13 19.90 -2.18
N SER A 81 2.20 20.19 -1.44
CA SER A 81 2.20 20.11 0.02
C SER A 81 1.25 21.16 0.62
N HIS A 82 0.53 20.79 1.67
CA HIS A 82 -0.29 21.73 2.45
C HIS A 82 0.49 22.39 3.59
N SER A 83 1.58 21.80 4.05
CA SER A 83 2.38 22.33 5.17
C SER A 83 3.61 23.15 4.77
N THR A 84 4.21 22.92 3.60
CA THR A 84 5.40 23.67 3.21
C THR A 84 5.03 25.04 2.62
N PRO A 85 5.79 26.12 2.91
CA PRO A 85 5.50 27.45 2.37
C PRO A 85 5.53 27.53 0.84
N THR A 86 6.27 26.64 0.19
CA THR A 86 6.45 26.59 -1.28
C THR A 86 5.49 25.61 -1.96
N GLY A 87 4.74 24.82 -1.18
CA GLY A 87 3.96 23.70 -1.68
C GLY A 87 4.81 22.54 -2.24
N ARG A 88 6.14 22.61 -2.12
CA ARG A 88 7.05 21.52 -2.49
C ARG A 88 7.01 20.43 -1.40
N TYR A 89 7.56 19.27 -1.71
CA TYR A 89 7.85 18.30 -0.66
C TYR A 89 8.84 18.84 0.40
N PHE A 90 8.91 18.17 1.55
CA PHE A 90 9.90 18.39 2.60
C PHE A 90 10.94 17.28 2.62
N ASP A 91 12.16 17.62 3.04
CA ASP A 91 13.24 16.65 3.22
C ASP A 91 13.08 15.91 4.55
N ILE A 92 13.58 14.67 4.62
CA ILE A 92 13.66 13.91 5.88
C ILE A 92 15.12 13.75 6.27
N ASP A 93 15.44 14.26 7.46
CA ASP A 93 16.80 14.39 7.95
C ASP A 93 17.05 13.44 9.12
N PHE A 94 17.84 12.41 8.85
CA PHE A 94 18.25 11.37 9.79
C PHE A 94 19.57 11.71 10.52
N LEU A 95 19.87 13.00 10.68
CA LEU A 95 21.09 13.52 11.28
C LEU A 95 22.32 13.10 10.47
N ASP A 96 23.24 12.36 11.09
CA ASP A 96 24.50 11.94 10.48
C ASP A 96 24.39 10.59 9.73
N MET A 97 23.17 10.07 9.55
CA MET A 97 22.93 8.81 8.84
C MET A 97 22.37 9.06 7.44
N HIS A 98 22.94 8.38 6.45
CA HIS A 98 22.36 8.29 5.11
C HIS A 98 21.25 7.25 5.14
N VAL A 99 20.01 7.68 4.94
CA VAL A 99 18.84 6.82 5.01
C VAL A 99 17.96 7.07 3.80
N MET A 100 17.51 6.00 3.18
CA MET A 100 16.64 6.00 2.01
C MET A 100 15.34 5.25 2.28
N ASN A 101 14.41 5.35 1.34
CA ASN A 101 13.12 4.68 1.37
C ASN A 101 12.33 4.86 2.68
N PRO A 102 11.99 6.11 3.04
CA PRO A 102 11.45 6.45 4.34
C PRO A 102 9.96 6.09 4.47
N ASN A 103 9.55 6.02 5.73
CA ASN A 103 8.20 5.85 6.20
C ASN A 103 7.94 6.87 7.31
N ILE A 104 6.71 7.37 7.39
CA ILE A 104 6.31 8.36 8.40
C ILE A 104 5.04 7.84 9.05
N LEU A 105 5.03 7.72 10.38
CA LEU A 105 3.81 7.50 11.16
C LEU A 105 3.65 8.64 12.18
N PRO A 106 2.43 9.09 12.47
CA PRO A 106 2.24 10.03 13.56
C PRO A 106 2.61 9.38 14.89
N HIS A 107 3.34 10.12 15.74
CA HIS A 107 3.69 9.61 17.05
C HIS A 107 2.41 9.45 17.90
N PRO A 108 2.22 8.32 18.61
CA PRO A 108 0.96 8.02 19.30
C PRO A 108 0.62 9.01 20.41
N LEU A 109 1.62 9.46 21.19
CA LEU A 109 1.40 10.36 22.34
C LEU A 109 1.85 11.80 22.19
N ILE A 110 2.90 12.07 21.40
CA ILE A 110 3.53 13.39 21.31
C ILE A 110 2.98 14.08 20.06
N ALA A 111 2.21 15.15 20.27
CA ALA A 111 1.66 15.94 19.17
C ALA A 111 2.78 16.53 18.30
N TYR A 112 2.53 16.59 16.99
CA TYR A 112 3.45 17.13 15.98
C TYR A 112 4.82 16.44 15.91
N HIS A 113 4.93 15.24 16.48
CA HIS A 113 6.06 14.35 16.31
C HIS A 113 5.64 13.14 15.49
N PHE A 114 6.60 12.52 14.84
CA PHE A 114 6.39 11.42 13.91
C PHE A 114 7.43 10.34 14.19
N LEU A 115 7.03 9.09 14.19
CA LEU A 115 7.97 7.98 14.08
C LEU A 115 8.35 7.85 12.61
N VAL A 116 9.63 8.03 12.30
CA VAL A 116 10.15 7.80 10.95
C VAL A 116 11.02 6.56 10.92
N VAL A 117 10.87 5.77 9.86
CA VAL A 117 11.62 4.53 9.63
C VAL A 117 12.14 4.52 8.21
N GLY A 118 13.40 4.17 7.98
CA GLY A 118 13.94 4.02 6.64
C GLY A 118 15.15 3.11 6.59
N GLN A 119 15.56 2.74 5.38
CA GLN A 119 16.68 1.84 5.16
C GLN A 119 17.99 2.63 5.26
N LEU A 120 18.92 2.14 6.07
CA LEU A 120 20.28 2.67 6.12
C LEU A 120 20.96 2.46 4.76
N ASP A 121 21.45 3.54 4.15
CA ASP A 121 22.25 3.47 2.93
C ASP A 121 23.65 2.93 3.28
N GLY A 122 24.08 1.96 2.49
CA GLY A 122 25.28 1.18 2.75
C GLY A 122 25.08 0.03 3.75
N ALA A 123 26.01 -0.91 3.70
CA ALA A 123 26.01 -2.04 4.61
C ALA A 123 26.69 -1.70 5.94
N LEU A 124 26.17 -2.21 7.06
CA LEU A 124 26.82 -2.16 8.38
C LEU A 124 28.20 -2.87 8.38
N THR A 125 28.46 -3.70 7.36
CA THR A 125 29.67 -4.49 7.21
C THR A 125 30.30 -4.28 5.83
N THR A 126 31.62 -4.40 5.75
CA THR A 126 32.36 -4.31 4.49
C THR A 126 32.24 -5.59 3.66
N PRO A 127 32.35 -5.51 2.31
CA PRO A 127 32.33 -6.68 1.42
C PRO A 127 33.29 -7.82 1.87
N PRO A 128 32.97 -9.09 1.55
CA PRO A 128 31.91 -9.50 0.62
C PRO A 128 30.52 -9.62 1.26
N HIS A 129 30.41 -9.62 2.59
CA HIS A 129 29.13 -9.73 3.28
C HIS A 129 28.60 -8.35 3.65
N MET A 130 27.41 -8.02 3.13
CA MET A 130 26.74 -6.76 3.34
C MET A 130 25.55 -6.97 4.28
N VAL A 131 25.54 -6.29 5.43
CA VAL A 131 24.39 -6.29 6.34
C VAL A 131 23.57 -5.03 6.12
N PHE A 132 22.33 -5.20 5.70
CA PHE A 132 21.33 -4.14 5.54
C PHE A 132 20.52 -4.01 6.81
N ALA A 133 20.01 -2.80 7.07
CA ALA A 133 19.27 -2.49 8.28
C ALA A 133 18.24 -1.40 8.03
N GLU A 134 17.14 -1.49 8.77
CA GLU A 134 16.17 -0.41 8.91
C GLU A 134 16.50 0.37 10.19
N VAL A 135 16.41 1.70 10.14
CA VAL A 135 16.62 2.58 11.29
C VAL A 135 15.35 3.36 11.61
N SER A 136 15.17 3.72 12.88
CA SER A 136 14.03 4.51 13.33
C SER A 136 14.43 5.63 14.28
N CYS A 137 13.68 6.73 14.25
CA CYS A 137 13.79 7.82 15.20
C CYS A 137 12.41 8.51 15.36
N THR A 138 12.26 9.27 16.43
CA THR A 138 11.25 10.31 16.54
C THR A 138 11.74 11.55 15.80
N ALA A 139 10.89 12.12 14.97
CA ALA A 139 11.18 13.32 14.19
C ALA A 139 10.11 14.39 14.42
N ALA A 140 10.51 15.64 14.24
CA ALA A 140 9.64 16.81 14.26
C ALA A 140 10.01 17.75 13.11
N PHE A 141 9.03 18.52 12.63
CA PHE A 141 9.30 19.55 11.63
C PHE A 141 10.21 20.63 12.22
N ALA A 142 11.24 21.00 11.46
CA ALA A 142 12.06 22.18 11.73
C ALA A 142 11.21 23.46 11.64
N PRO A 143 11.66 24.60 12.22
CA PRO A 143 10.88 25.84 12.24
C PRO A 143 10.49 26.39 10.86
N ASP A 144 11.16 25.99 9.79
CA ASP A 144 10.86 26.38 8.41
C ASP A 144 9.77 25.53 7.73
N ASN A 145 9.32 24.46 8.40
CA ASN A 145 8.44 23.42 7.88
C ASN A 145 8.94 22.77 6.57
N ALA A 146 10.23 22.91 6.23
CA ALA A 146 10.81 22.37 5.01
C ALA A 146 11.56 21.04 5.26
N THR A 147 11.84 20.73 6.52
CA THR A 147 12.56 19.52 6.91
C THR A 147 11.87 18.83 8.09
N LEU A 148 11.62 17.53 7.96
CA LEU A 148 11.24 16.64 9.06
C LEU A 148 12.52 16.00 9.60
N ARG A 149 13.00 16.44 10.77
CA ARG A 149 14.30 16.05 11.31
C ARG A 149 14.17 15.19 12.55
N CYS A 150 14.96 14.12 12.64
CA CYS A 150 15.08 13.32 13.85
C CYS A 150 15.49 14.19 15.04
N VAL A 151 14.85 14.01 16.19
CA VAL A 151 15.19 14.74 17.43
C VAL A 151 16.20 13.98 18.30
N GLU A 152 16.47 12.72 17.97
CA GLU A 152 17.53 11.88 18.50
C GLU A 152 18.27 11.11 17.39
N LEU A 153 19.43 10.53 17.72
CA LEU A 153 20.14 9.64 16.79
C LEU A 153 19.26 8.44 16.41
N PRO A 154 19.12 8.11 15.12
CA PRO A 154 18.36 6.94 14.70
C PRO A 154 18.94 5.65 15.29
N THR A 155 18.05 4.72 15.61
CA THR A 155 18.38 3.41 16.16
C THR A 155 18.05 2.32 15.16
N VAL A 156 18.93 1.33 15.03
CA VAL A 156 18.69 0.16 14.16
C VAL A 156 17.52 -0.65 14.74
N LEU A 157 16.53 -0.93 13.90
CA LEU A 157 15.43 -1.81 14.27
C LEU A 157 15.97 -3.24 14.49
N PRO A 158 15.57 -3.93 15.58
CA PRO A 158 16.06 -5.26 15.92
C PRO A 158 15.35 -6.35 15.09
N ILE A 159 15.34 -6.20 13.77
CA ILE A 159 14.83 -7.21 12.84
C ILE A 159 15.88 -8.30 12.70
N ALA A 160 15.50 -9.55 12.95
CA ALA A 160 16.40 -10.67 12.85
C ALA A 160 16.80 -10.95 11.39
N ASN A 161 18.08 -11.21 11.16
CA ASN A 161 18.55 -11.68 9.85
C ASN A 161 17.93 -13.05 9.54
N THR A 162 17.53 -13.22 8.28
CA THR A 162 17.02 -14.48 7.76
C THR A 162 18.06 -15.15 6.86
N THR A 163 17.82 -16.40 6.49
CA THR A 163 18.76 -17.20 5.69
C THR A 163 18.06 -17.85 4.51
N ILE A 164 18.80 -18.04 3.42
CA ILE A 164 18.30 -18.79 2.26
C ILE A 164 18.43 -20.29 2.55
N ALA A 165 17.34 -21.03 2.43
CA ALA A 165 17.32 -22.46 2.76
C ALA A 165 18.22 -23.30 1.84
N ASP A 166 18.24 -23.00 0.54
CA ASP A 166 19.07 -23.67 -0.47
C ASP A 166 19.53 -22.63 -1.51
N PRO A 167 20.70 -21.97 -1.34
CA PRO A 167 21.14 -20.90 -2.21
C PRO A 167 21.32 -21.31 -3.68
N GLU A 168 21.84 -22.51 -3.94
CA GLU A 168 22.09 -22.98 -5.31
C GLU A 168 20.79 -23.20 -6.08
N LYS A 169 19.76 -23.71 -5.38
CA LYS A 169 18.43 -23.93 -5.95
C LYS A 169 17.59 -22.67 -6.00
N ASN A 170 17.58 -21.89 -4.91
CA ASN A 170 16.64 -20.79 -4.72
C ASN A 170 17.14 -19.48 -5.37
N CYS A 171 18.46 -19.31 -5.56
CA CYS A 171 19.06 -18.13 -6.17
C CYS A 171 19.78 -18.45 -7.49
N PRO A 172 19.05 -18.80 -8.56
CA PRO A 172 19.66 -19.15 -9.83
C PRO A 172 20.35 -17.95 -10.51
N GLY A 173 21.47 -18.23 -11.18
CA GLY A 173 22.18 -17.27 -12.04
C GLY A 173 22.63 -16.02 -11.28
N ASN A 174 22.29 -14.85 -11.81
CA ASN A 174 22.71 -13.56 -11.23
C ASN A 174 22.05 -13.27 -9.87
N LEU A 175 21.01 -14.00 -9.48
CA LEU A 175 20.39 -13.87 -8.16
C LEU A 175 21.30 -14.38 -7.04
N MET A 176 22.32 -15.18 -7.36
CA MET A 176 23.34 -15.62 -6.40
C MET A 176 24.02 -14.44 -5.69
N LEU A 177 24.08 -13.26 -6.31
CA LEU A 177 24.62 -12.05 -5.68
C LEU A 177 23.79 -11.59 -4.46
N LEU A 178 22.50 -11.91 -4.41
CA LEU A 178 21.65 -11.57 -3.26
C LEU A 178 22.00 -12.40 -2.01
N THR A 179 22.74 -13.49 -2.16
CA THR A 179 23.25 -14.30 -1.03
C THR A 179 24.36 -13.59 -0.24
N LEU A 180 24.96 -12.54 -0.82
CA LEU A 180 26.00 -11.73 -0.19
C LEU A 180 25.42 -10.67 0.75
N GLY A 181 24.13 -10.35 0.59
CA GLY A 181 23.38 -9.47 1.46
C GLY A 181 22.66 -10.25 2.55
N SER A 182 22.53 -9.65 3.74
CA SER A 182 21.69 -10.14 4.83
C SER A 182 20.99 -8.99 5.53
N GLY A 183 19.82 -9.25 6.11
CA GLY A 183 19.04 -8.25 6.84
C GLY A 183 17.81 -7.76 6.07
N PRO A 184 17.02 -6.84 6.67
CA PRO A 184 15.85 -6.26 6.04
C PRO A 184 16.21 -5.24 4.95
N HIS A 185 15.36 -5.14 3.93
CA HIS A 185 15.42 -4.15 2.88
C HIS A 185 14.05 -3.52 2.60
N ASP A 186 14.08 -2.27 2.16
CA ASP A 186 12.97 -1.51 1.57
C ASP A 186 11.69 -1.63 2.39
N ALA A 187 11.81 -1.46 3.71
CA ALA A 187 10.67 -1.62 4.61
C ALA A 187 9.56 -0.62 4.32
N ARG A 188 8.33 -1.11 4.44
CA ARG A 188 7.09 -0.33 4.44
C ARG A 188 6.46 -0.41 5.82
N VAL A 189 6.37 0.73 6.48
CA VAL A 189 5.81 0.87 7.81
C VAL A 189 4.49 1.64 7.74
N PHE A 190 3.42 1.03 8.25
CA PHE A 190 2.06 1.54 8.11
C PHE A 190 1.14 1.06 9.22
N HIS A 191 0.02 1.75 9.42
CA HIS A 191 -1.04 1.28 10.31
C HIS A 191 -2.01 0.34 9.57
N GLY A 192 -2.18 -0.87 10.11
CA GLY A 192 -3.38 -1.68 9.88
C GLY A 192 -4.50 -1.30 10.86
N PRO A 193 -5.66 -1.97 10.79
CA PRO A 193 -6.77 -1.75 11.72
C PRO A 193 -6.38 -1.99 13.19
N ALA A 194 -5.64 -3.07 13.46
CA ALA A 194 -5.28 -3.51 14.81
C ALA A 194 -4.07 -2.76 15.39
N GLY A 195 -3.13 -2.34 14.54
CA GLY A 195 -1.87 -1.75 14.98
C GLY A 195 -0.91 -1.51 13.82
N PRO A 196 0.26 -0.91 14.10
CA PRO A 196 1.29 -0.68 13.10
C PRO A 196 1.97 -2.01 12.69
N LEU A 197 2.33 -2.10 11.42
CA LEU A 197 3.08 -3.22 10.85
C LEU A 197 4.30 -2.68 10.11
N VAL A 198 5.33 -3.51 10.04
CA VAL A 198 6.43 -3.37 9.08
C VAL A 198 6.37 -4.53 8.09
N VAL A 199 6.53 -4.22 6.81
CA VAL A 199 6.65 -5.20 5.73
C VAL A 199 7.97 -4.95 5.02
N TYR A 200 8.89 -5.91 5.02
CA TYR A 200 10.27 -5.72 4.55
C TYR A 200 10.74 -6.90 3.71
N GLY A 201 11.67 -6.66 2.79
CA GLY A 201 12.31 -7.71 2.00
C GLY A 201 13.45 -8.34 2.77
N SER A 202 13.64 -9.65 2.66
CA SER A 202 14.85 -10.31 3.20
C SER A 202 15.10 -11.66 2.53
N ASN A 203 16.18 -12.33 2.92
CA ASN A 203 16.46 -13.69 2.46
C ASN A 203 15.28 -14.63 2.80
N SER A 204 14.98 -15.55 1.89
CA SER A 204 13.75 -16.36 1.95
C SER A 204 14.03 -17.83 2.18
N GLY A 205 13.15 -18.49 2.95
CA GLY A 205 13.18 -19.94 3.08
C GLY A 205 12.67 -20.69 1.84
N LEU A 206 12.01 -19.99 0.92
CA LEU A 206 11.27 -20.57 -0.21
C LEU A 206 11.83 -20.18 -1.59
N VAL A 207 12.30 -18.94 -1.72
CA VAL A 207 12.83 -18.33 -2.95
C VAL A 207 14.16 -17.62 -2.63
N CYS A 208 14.75 -16.89 -3.57
CA CYS A 208 16.02 -16.21 -3.28
C CYS A 208 15.85 -15.06 -2.27
N PHE A 209 14.77 -14.31 -2.43
CA PHE A 209 14.44 -13.13 -1.65
C PHE A 209 12.93 -13.02 -1.52
N GLY A 210 12.45 -12.87 -0.30
CA GLY A 210 11.03 -12.91 0.05
C GLY A 210 10.59 -11.66 0.78
N GLN A 211 9.28 -11.51 0.94
CA GLN A 211 8.67 -10.43 1.71
C GLN A 211 8.26 -10.96 3.08
N TRP A 212 8.58 -10.21 4.13
CA TRP A 212 8.25 -10.53 5.51
C TRP A 212 7.33 -9.47 6.10
N ALA A 213 6.56 -9.83 7.11
CA ALA A 213 5.73 -8.91 7.90
C ALA A 213 5.95 -9.13 9.40
N GLN A 214 5.92 -8.04 10.19
CA GLN A 214 6.04 -8.08 11.65
C GLN A 214 5.28 -6.92 12.30
N ASP A 215 4.79 -7.12 13.53
CA ASP A 215 4.29 -6.05 14.40
C ASP A 215 5.43 -5.09 14.77
N LEU A 216 5.31 -3.84 14.30
CA LEU A 216 6.30 -2.80 14.54
C LEU A 216 6.50 -2.52 16.04
N ARG A 217 5.47 -2.71 16.88
CA ARG A 217 5.55 -2.41 18.31
C ARG A 217 6.60 -3.27 19.02
N SER A 218 6.83 -4.47 18.51
CA SER A 218 7.88 -5.37 19.02
C SER A 218 9.30 -4.89 18.69
N LEU A 219 9.45 -4.02 17.69
CA LEU A 219 10.73 -3.51 17.19
C LEU A 219 11.11 -2.15 17.79
N VAL A 220 10.13 -1.38 18.25
CA VAL A 220 10.31 -0.09 18.91
C VAL A 220 9.60 -0.06 20.27
N PRO A 221 10.09 -0.84 21.25
CA PRO A 221 9.41 -1.01 22.54
C PRO A 221 9.34 0.29 23.37
N ASP A 222 10.22 1.26 23.07
CA ASP A 222 10.25 2.55 23.76
C ASP A 222 9.17 3.52 23.28
N VAL A 223 8.51 3.24 22.15
CA VAL A 223 7.38 4.03 21.66
C VAL A 223 6.11 3.60 22.42
N PRO A 224 5.45 4.53 23.15
CA PRO A 224 4.27 4.20 23.93
C PRO A 224 3.03 4.13 23.04
N TRP A 225 2.77 2.96 22.47
CA TRP A 225 1.64 2.72 21.58
C TRP A 225 0.30 2.86 22.29
N ASP A 226 -0.60 3.69 21.73
CA ASP A 226 -1.97 3.80 22.21
C ASP A 226 -2.84 2.71 21.57
N ASP A 227 -2.98 1.59 22.29
CA ASP A 227 -3.86 0.49 21.90
C ASP A 227 -5.35 0.90 21.90
N ALA A 228 -5.71 2.03 22.54
CA ALA A 228 -7.08 2.52 22.65
C ALA A 228 -7.51 3.44 21.48
N ALA A 229 -6.64 3.69 20.50
CA ALA A 229 -7.00 4.38 19.26
C ALA A 229 -7.95 3.50 18.40
N VAL A 230 -9.23 3.48 18.75
CA VAL A 230 -10.27 2.76 18.01
C VAL A 230 -10.64 3.58 16.77
N ASP A 231 -10.72 2.92 15.61
CA ASP A 231 -11.38 3.48 14.43
C ASP A 231 -12.85 3.78 14.78
N LYS A 232 -13.16 5.06 15.01
CA LYS A 232 -14.50 5.53 15.36
C LYS A 232 -15.45 5.59 14.16
N SER A 233 -15.01 5.17 12.98
CA SER A 233 -15.83 5.15 11.77
C SER A 233 -17.07 4.27 11.90
N GLY A 234 -16.99 3.23 12.73
CA GLY A 234 -18.03 2.20 12.84
C GLY A 234 -18.14 1.30 11.61
N ILE A 235 -17.31 1.48 10.57
CA ILE A 235 -17.30 0.61 9.38
C ILE A 235 -16.37 -0.60 9.55
N LEU A 236 -15.34 -0.47 10.39
CA LEU A 236 -14.46 -1.55 10.81
C LEU A 236 -14.65 -1.82 12.30
N VAL A 237 -14.81 -3.09 12.67
CA VAL A 237 -14.84 -3.50 14.08
C VAL A 237 -13.40 -3.69 14.60
N ALA A 238 -12.63 -2.60 14.61
CA ALA A 238 -11.20 -2.63 14.93
C ALA A 238 -10.88 -3.15 16.35
N SER A 239 -11.77 -2.92 17.32
CA SER A 239 -11.57 -3.30 18.73
C SER A 239 -11.65 -4.81 19.01
N ALA A 240 -11.92 -5.64 18.00
CA ALA A 240 -11.96 -7.10 18.11
C ALA A 240 -10.87 -7.81 17.28
N LEU A 241 -10.06 -7.07 16.53
CA LEU A 241 -9.06 -7.67 15.65
C LEU A 241 -7.80 -8.02 16.42
N ALA A 242 -7.42 -9.29 16.37
CA ALA A 242 -6.13 -9.74 16.87
C ALA A 242 -5.01 -9.11 16.04
N GLN A 243 -3.93 -8.69 16.70
CA GLN A 243 -2.76 -8.20 16.01
C GLN A 243 -2.12 -9.32 15.17
N PRO A 244 -1.94 -9.13 13.85
CA PRO A 244 -1.19 -10.07 13.03
C PRO A 244 0.32 -9.90 13.21
N PHE A 245 1.06 -10.97 12.96
CA PHE A 245 2.53 -11.00 12.86
C PHE A 245 3.25 -10.49 14.10
N VAL A 246 2.78 -10.87 15.30
CA VAL A 246 3.49 -10.59 16.57
C VAL A 246 4.96 -11.05 16.50
N GLN A 247 5.21 -12.13 15.75
CA GLN A 247 6.54 -12.53 15.28
C GLN A 247 6.63 -12.32 13.77
N ALA A 248 7.85 -12.11 13.28
CA ALA A 248 8.13 -12.02 11.85
C ALA A 248 7.65 -13.29 11.13
N ALA A 249 6.89 -13.10 10.05
CA ALA A 249 6.40 -14.17 9.19
C ALA A 249 6.69 -13.86 7.72
N GLU A 250 7.14 -14.87 6.98
CA GLU A 250 7.37 -14.77 5.55
C GLU A 250 6.02 -14.82 4.81
N LEU A 251 5.69 -13.75 4.08
CA LEU A 251 4.53 -13.67 3.22
C LEU A 251 4.81 -14.47 1.94
N HIS A 252 4.06 -15.55 1.73
CA HIS A 252 4.27 -16.40 0.56
C HIS A 252 2.94 -16.83 -0.07
N ARG A 253 2.90 -16.73 -1.40
CA ARG A 253 1.78 -17.17 -2.23
C ARG A 253 1.82 -18.69 -2.48
N PRO A 254 0.69 -19.33 -2.85
CA PRO A 254 0.73 -20.68 -3.39
C PRO A 254 1.54 -20.73 -4.70
N PRO A 255 2.07 -21.91 -5.10
CA PRO A 255 2.76 -22.06 -6.37
C PRO A 255 1.91 -21.61 -7.58
N PRO A 256 2.55 -21.12 -8.66
CA PRO A 256 4.00 -21.04 -8.86
C PRO A 256 4.65 -19.87 -8.10
N LEU A 257 5.80 -20.14 -7.48
CA LEU A 257 6.63 -19.11 -6.86
C LEU A 257 7.49 -18.40 -7.92
N GLY A 258 7.72 -17.12 -7.72
CA GLY A 258 8.71 -16.34 -8.44
C GLY A 258 10.13 -16.64 -7.94
N ALA A 259 11.14 -16.13 -8.64
CA ALA A 259 12.52 -16.20 -8.14
C ALA A 259 12.79 -15.15 -7.03
N LEU A 260 12.02 -14.07 -7.05
CA LEU A 260 11.98 -13.02 -6.04
C LEU A 260 10.51 -12.74 -5.73
N GLU A 261 10.13 -12.82 -4.47
CA GLU A 261 8.81 -12.44 -3.97
C GLU A 261 8.99 -11.15 -3.19
N LYS A 262 8.59 -10.03 -3.79
CA LYS A 262 8.77 -8.69 -3.23
C LYS A 262 7.62 -7.78 -3.59
N ASN A 263 7.57 -6.63 -2.93
CA ASN A 263 6.61 -5.56 -3.18
C ASN A 263 5.16 -5.91 -2.84
N PHE A 264 4.88 -7.04 -2.18
CA PHE A 264 3.54 -7.38 -1.72
C PHE A 264 3.00 -6.30 -0.78
N PHE A 265 1.72 -5.95 -0.87
CA PHE A 265 1.08 -5.11 0.13
C PHE A 265 -0.04 -5.85 0.84
N LEU A 266 -0.26 -5.48 2.10
CA LEU A 266 -1.35 -5.99 2.91
C LEU A 266 -2.56 -5.07 2.82
N PHE A 267 -3.75 -5.67 2.90
CA PHE A 267 -5.01 -4.97 3.03
C PHE A 267 -6.01 -5.80 3.83
N TRP A 268 -7.08 -5.16 4.28
CA TRP A 268 -8.15 -5.81 5.03
C TRP A 268 -9.47 -5.66 4.27
N ASP A 269 -10.39 -6.59 4.49
CA ASP A 269 -11.79 -6.36 4.14
C ASP A 269 -12.54 -5.68 5.28
N LEU A 270 -13.82 -5.36 5.06
CA LEU A 270 -14.64 -4.72 6.09
C LEU A 270 -14.98 -5.63 7.29
N ASP A 271 -14.75 -6.94 7.21
CA ASP A 271 -14.85 -7.86 8.35
C ASP A 271 -13.52 -7.98 9.11
N GLY A 272 -12.47 -7.29 8.64
CA GLY A 272 -11.13 -7.30 9.20
C GLY A 272 -10.32 -8.54 8.83
N ALA A 273 -10.72 -9.31 7.82
CA ALA A 273 -9.90 -10.40 7.30
C ALA A 273 -8.69 -9.83 6.55
N LEU A 274 -7.50 -10.35 6.89
CA LEU A 274 -6.23 -9.92 6.32
C LEU A 274 -5.99 -10.60 4.98
N HIS A 275 -5.52 -9.81 4.01
CA HIS A 275 -5.17 -10.24 2.67
C HIS A 275 -3.81 -9.69 2.26
N ALA A 276 -3.13 -10.38 1.36
CA ALA A 276 -1.95 -9.87 0.66
C ALA A 276 -2.19 -9.86 -0.84
N HIS A 277 -1.68 -8.82 -1.49
CA HIS A 277 -1.72 -8.65 -2.93
C HIS A 277 -0.32 -8.86 -3.50
N TYR A 278 -0.18 -9.79 -4.44
CA TYR A 278 1.11 -10.31 -4.93
C TYR A 278 1.50 -9.77 -6.30
N ASP A 279 0.51 -9.62 -7.19
CA ASP A 279 0.71 -9.21 -8.57
C ASP A 279 -0.33 -8.16 -8.91
N VAL A 280 0.07 -7.06 -9.56
CA VAL A 280 -0.86 -6.03 -10.05
C VAL A 280 -1.09 -6.10 -11.55
N TYR A 281 -0.07 -6.44 -12.32
CA TYR A 281 -0.09 -6.43 -13.78
C TYR A 281 0.61 -7.68 -14.32
N PRO A 282 0.12 -8.33 -15.40
CA PRO A 282 -1.05 -7.96 -16.23
C PRO A 282 -2.40 -8.33 -15.61
N HIS A 283 -2.39 -9.14 -14.56
CA HIS A 283 -3.59 -9.50 -13.82
C HIS A 283 -3.32 -9.35 -12.34
N ARG A 284 -4.35 -8.90 -11.61
CA ARG A 284 -4.28 -8.86 -10.16
C ARG A 284 -4.32 -10.26 -9.57
N ALA A 285 -3.43 -10.54 -8.62
CA ALA A 285 -3.45 -11.73 -7.80
C ALA A 285 -3.35 -11.35 -6.33
N PHE A 286 -4.24 -11.89 -5.51
CA PHE A 286 -4.32 -11.62 -4.08
C PHE A 286 -5.05 -12.74 -3.37
N ALA A 287 -4.75 -12.94 -2.08
CA ALA A 287 -5.42 -13.96 -1.29
C ALA A 287 -5.51 -13.56 0.19
N ALA A 288 -6.43 -14.22 0.90
CA ALA A 288 -6.43 -14.18 2.37
C ALA A 288 -5.12 -14.75 2.91
N VAL A 289 -4.62 -14.17 4.00
CA VAL A 289 -3.34 -14.55 4.62
C VAL A 289 -3.56 -14.96 6.06
N ASP A 290 -2.92 -16.06 6.45
CA ASP A 290 -2.85 -16.46 7.84
C ASP A 290 -1.99 -15.46 8.64
N PRO A 291 -2.55 -14.79 9.66
CA PRO A 291 -1.90 -13.69 10.36
C PRO A 291 -0.76 -14.12 11.29
N VAL A 292 -0.51 -15.43 11.43
CA VAL A 292 0.56 -15.98 12.28
C VAL A 292 1.71 -16.49 11.42
N THR A 293 1.40 -17.19 10.33
CA THR A 293 2.37 -17.91 9.50
C THR A 293 2.72 -17.17 8.21
N GLY A 294 1.94 -16.18 7.79
CA GLY A 294 2.14 -15.47 6.52
C GLY A 294 1.73 -16.29 5.28
N MET A 295 1.16 -17.48 5.48
CA MET A 295 0.72 -18.35 4.39
C MET A 295 -0.53 -17.78 3.71
N ALA A 296 -0.45 -17.60 2.40
CA ALA A 296 -1.57 -17.20 1.58
C ALA A 296 -2.46 -18.37 1.17
N GLY A 297 -3.76 -18.12 1.12
CA GLY A 297 -4.74 -19.02 0.51
C GLY A 297 -4.74 -18.97 -1.03
N PRO A 298 -5.74 -19.61 -1.68
CA PRO A 298 -5.90 -19.56 -3.13
C PRO A 298 -6.09 -18.13 -3.67
N ASP A 299 -5.63 -17.89 -4.91
CA ASP A 299 -5.79 -16.60 -5.59
C ASP A 299 -7.28 -16.25 -5.79
N LEU A 300 -7.73 -15.23 -5.04
CA LEU A 300 -9.08 -14.69 -5.10
C LEU A 300 -9.28 -13.80 -6.33
N GLY A 301 -8.22 -13.25 -6.92
CA GLY A 301 -8.30 -12.52 -8.19
C GLY A 301 -8.73 -13.41 -9.36
N ALA A 302 -8.47 -14.71 -9.27
CA ALA A 302 -8.91 -15.70 -10.26
C ALA A 302 -10.32 -16.26 -10.00
N SER A 303 -10.93 -16.01 -8.83
CA SER A 303 -12.21 -16.64 -8.46
C SER A 303 -13.41 -16.08 -9.23
N SER A 304 -13.29 -14.90 -9.84
CA SER A 304 -14.29 -14.29 -10.70
C SER A 304 -13.66 -13.92 -12.05
N PRO A 305 -13.81 -14.77 -13.09
CA PRO A 305 -13.26 -14.48 -14.43
C PRO A 305 -13.76 -13.17 -15.02
N GLN A 306 -15.02 -12.81 -14.74
CA GLN A 306 -15.61 -11.55 -15.18
C GLN A 306 -14.93 -10.36 -14.51
N GLN A 307 -14.75 -10.39 -13.18
CA GLN A 307 -14.07 -9.29 -12.48
C GLN A 307 -12.62 -9.17 -12.93
N ARG A 308 -11.93 -10.29 -13.11
CA ARG A 308 -10.56 -10.33 -13.64
C ARG A 308 -10.44 -9.64 -15.00
N ALA A 309 -11.40 -9.88 -15.90
CA ALA A 309 -11.42 -9.24 -17.21
C ALA A 309 -11.65 -7.73 -17.10
N LEU A 310 -12.60 -7.29 -16.25
CA LEU A 310 -12.86 -5.87 -15.99
C LEU A 310 -11.64 -5.16 -15.40
N ASP A 311 -10.99 -5.78 -14.42
CA ASP A 311 -9.78 -5.24 -13.79
C ASP A 311 -8.63 -5.13 -14.80
N ALA A 312 -8.40 -6.17 -15.61
CA ALA A 312 -7.36 -6.18 -16.62
C ALA A 312 -7.57 -5.09 -17.68
N ALA A 313 -8.81 -4.90 -18.13
CA ALA A 313 -9.14 -3.87 -19.10
C ALA A 313 -9.00 -2.46 -18.51
N CYS A 314 -9.40 -2.27 -17.24
CA CYS A 314 -9.19 -0.99 -16.56
C CYS A 314 -7.69 -0.66 -16.41
N LEU A 315 -6.88 -1.62 -15.97
CA LEU A 315 -5.43 -1.44 -15.87
C LEU A 315 -4.80 -1.16 -17.24
N GLY A 316 -5.19 -1.90 -18.28
CA GLY A 316 -4.70 -1.69 -19.65
C GLY A 316 -5.14 -0.36 -20.27
N HIS A 317 -6.21 0.25 -19.77
CA HIS A 317 -6.67 1.57 -20.22
C HIS A 317 -5.87 2.71 -19.56
N TYR A 318 -5.58 2.61 -18.26
CA TYR A 318 -4.97 3.70 -17.50
C TYR A 318 -3.46 3.59 -17.27
N LEU A 319 -2.92 2.37 -17.22
CA LEU A 319 -1.47 2.15 -17.08
C LEU A 319 -0.80 2.05 -18.45
N PRO A 320 0.46 2.49 -18.57
CA PRO A 320 1.22 2.32 -19.80
C PRO A 320 1.39 0.85 -20.18
N ALA A 321 1.33 0.56 -21.48
CA ALA A 321 1.61 -0.78 -21.98
C ALA A 321 3.07 -1.14 -21.71
N ILE A 322 3.31 -2.29 -21.08
CA ILE A 322 4.67 -2.77 -20.81
C ILE A 322 5.20 -3.44 -22.09
N PRO A 323 6.28 -2.93 -22.71
CA PRO A 323 6.89 -3.55 -23.87
C PRO A 323 7.47 -4.92 -23.52
N ALA A 324 7.48 -5.83 -24.50
CA ALA A 324 8.18 -7.10 -24.34
C ALA A 324 9.67 -6.84 -24.09
N LYS A 325 10.27 -7.57 -23.15
CA LYS A 325 11.70 -7.45 -22.85
C LYS A 325 12.50 -7.82 -24.11
N VAL A 326 13.35 -6.89 -24.56
CA VAL A 326 14.27 -7.14 -25.67
C VAL A 326 15.45 -7.93 -25.13
N GLU A 327 15.70 -9.11 -25.71
CA GLU A 327 16.82 -9.95 -25.32
C GLU A 327 18.15 -9.23 -25.55
N GLY A 328 19.03 -9.25 -24.54
CA GLY A 328 20.31 -8.53 -24.56
C GLY A 328 20.23 -7.04 -24.22
N SER A 329 19.03 -6.46 -24.02
CA SER A 329 18.88 -5.10 -23.50
C SER A 329 18.84 -5.07 -21.97
N TRP A 330 19.44 -4.03 -21.40
CA TRP A 330 19.29 -3.67 -19.97
C TRP A 330 17.99 -2.92 -19.72
N ASP A 331 17.38 -2.38 -20.78
CA ASP A 331 16.13 -1.66 -20.68
C ASP A 331 15.01 -2.64 -20.29
N SER A 332 14.25 -2.25 -19.29
CA SER A 332 13.14 -3.04 -18.80
C SER A 332 12.06 -2.16 -18.20
N GLU A 333 10.83 -2.60 -18.36
CA GLU A 333 9.68 -1.92 -17.80
C GLU A 333 8.84 -2.90 -16.97
N ALA A 334 8.29 -2.41 -15.86
CA ALA A 334 7.45 -3.19 -14.97
C ALA A 334 6.49 -2.27 -14.21
N VAL A 335 5.36 -2.80 -13.75
CA VAL A 335 4.52 -2.10 -12.76
C VAL A 335 4.87 -2.64 -11.38
N HIS A 336 5.33 -1.75 -10.51
CA HIS A 336 5.67 -2.05 -9.13
C HIS A 336 4.51 -1.69 -8.20
N GLN A 337 4.19 -2.59 -7.29
CA GLN A 337 3.39 -2.26 -6.10
C GLN A 337 4.26 -1.44 -5.15
N ALA A 338 3.96 -0.15 -5.04
CA ALA A 338 4.88 0.80 -4.43
C ALA A 338 4.62 0.92 -2.92
N THR A 339 3.39 1.24 -2.54
CA THR A 339 3.03 1.56 -1.15
C THR A 339 2.25 0.46 -0.43
N ASN A 340 2.03 0.64 0.87
CA ASN A 340 0.95 -0.02 1.61
C ASN A 340 -0.44 0.43 1.13
N THR A 341 -1.49 0.09 1.88
CA THR A 341 -2.87 0.51 1.61
C THR A 341 -3.46 1.38 2.71
N LEU A 342 -4.46 2.19 2.35
CA LEU A 342 -5.34 2.91 3.27
C LEU A 342 -6.81 2.67 2.88
N LEU A 343 -7.71 2.65 3.86
CA LEU A 343 -9.15 2.67 3.64
C LEU A 343 -9.64 4.13 3.60
N VAL A 344 -10.36 4.51 2.55
CA VAL A 344 -10.80 5.89 2.34
C VAL A 344 -12.31 5.94 2.13
N THR A 345 -13.02 6.69 2.98
CA THR A 345 -14.41 7.09 2.75
C THR A 345 -14.45 8.29 1.80
N LEU A 346 -15.21 8.16 0.71
CA LEU A 346 -15.32 9.10 -0.42
C LEU A 346 -16.26 10.29 -0.15
N CYS A 347 -16.38 10.73 1.10
CA CYS A 347 -16.99 12.01 1.47
C CYS A 347 -16.05 12.75 2.42
N ARG A 348 -16.24 14.07 2.61
CA ARG A 348 -15.46 14.82 3.59
C ARG A 348 -16.05 14.63 4.98
N ARG A 349 -15.21 14.33 5.96
CA ARG A 349 -15.58 14.21 7.37
C ARG A 349 -16.29 15.47 7.88
N ALA A 350 -15.90 16.64 7.37
CA ALA A 350 -16.54 17.91 7.69
C ALA A 350 -17.97 18.08 7.13
N ASP A 351 -18.38 17.26 6.14
CA ASP A 351 -19.70 17.39 5.52
C ASP A 351 -20.82 16.88 6.44
N VAL A 352 -21.90 17.66 6.53
CA VAL A 352 -23.09 17.26 7.31
C VAL A 352 -23.69 15.99 6.72
N GLY A 353 -23.68 14.91 7.49
CA GLY A 353 -24.23 13.62 7.09
C GLY A 353 -23.24 12.67 6.43
N CYS A 354 -21.96 13.05 6.28
CA CYS A 354 -20.93 12.11 5.85
C CYS A 354 -20.80 10.96 6.86
N ARG A 355 -21.01 9.75 6.37
CA ARG A 355 -20.87 8.49 7.11
C ARG A 355 -20.14 7.49 6.24
N ALA A 356 -19.24 6.73 6.86
CA ALA A 356 -18.61 5.61 6.20
C ALA A 356 -19.66 4.52 5.95
N THR A 357 -19.75 4.06 4.71
CA THR A 357 -20.61 2.96 4.26
C THR A 357 -19.82 2.10 3.29
N GLU A 358 -20.23 0.85 3.11
CA GLU A 358 -19.59 -0.02 2.12
C GLU A 358 -19.60 0.60 0.71
N ALA A 359 -20.68 1.29 0.35
CA ALA A 359 -20.88 1.86 -0.97
C ALA A 359 -20.04 3.11 -1.27
N ASN A 360 -19.50 3.80 -0.26
CA ASN A 360 -18.68 4.99 -0.42
C ASN A 360 -17.28 4.83 0.20
N THR A 361 -16.82 3.61 0.41
CA THR A 361 -15.50 3.35 1.00
C THR A 361 -14.68 2.48 0.05
N VAL A 362 -13.40 2.81 -0.14
CA VAL A 362 -12.47 2.10 -1.04
C VAL A 362 -11.12 1.87 -0.37
N VAL A 363 -10.43 0.81 -0.78
CA VAL A 363 -9.01 0.61 -0.44
C VAL A 363 -8.16 1.29 -1.50
N VAL A 364 -7.20 2.10 -1.06
CA VAL A 364 -6.33 2.91 -1.92
C VAL A 364 -4.89 2.44 -1.77
N THR A 365 -4.17 2.37 -2.88
CA THR A 365 -2.72 2.14 -2.94
C THR A 365 -2.08 2.97 -4.06
N VAL A 366 -0.75 3.07 -4.08
CA VAL A 366 0.01 3.63 -5.19
C VAL A 366 0.83 2.52 -5.84
N VAL A 367 0.75 2.46 -7.17
CA VAL A 367 1.58 1.59 -8.02
C VAL A 367 2.44 2.47 -8.91
N GLN A 368 3.62 2.00 -9.30
CA GLN A 368 4.54 2.80 -10.10
C GLN A 368 4.92 2.05 -11.37
N HIS A 369 4.74 2.70 -12.51
CA HIS A 369 5.38 2.23 -13.74
C HIS A 369 6.87 2.54 -13.64
N LYS A 370 7.67 1.49 -13.48
CA LYS A 370 9.12 1.54 -13.52
C LYS A 370 9.57 1.42 -14.96
N LYS A 371 10.40 2.36 -15.41
CA LYS A 371 11.21 2.29 -16.62
C LYS A 371 12.67 2.24 -16.19
N HIS A 372 13.42 1.27 -16.67
CA HIS A 372 14.87 1.25 -16.52
C HIS A 372 15.45 1.56 -17.90
N TYR A 373 16.20 2.65 -17.99
CA TYR A 373 16.85 3.10 -19.20
C TYR A 373 18.28 3.50 -18.87
N GLU A 374 19.26 2.94 -19.59
CA GLU A 374 20.68 3.28 -19.42
C GLU A 374 21.16 3.23 -17.95
N MET A 375 20.77 2.17 -17.22
CA MET A 375 21.10 1.95 -15.80
C MET A 375 20.46 2.93 -14.80
N HIS A 376 19.59 3.84 -15.25
CA HIS A 376 18.81 4.72 -14.40
C HIS A 376 17.34 4.27 -14.35
N ALA A 377 16.76 4.22 -13.14
CA ALA A 377 15.36 3.86 -12.99
C ALA A 377 14.50 5.11 -12.84
N HIS A 378 13.45 5.18 -13.64
CA HIS A 378 12.42 6.20 -13.59
C HIS A 378 11.10 5.57 -13.13
N TYR A 379 10.38 6.28 -12.27
CA TYR A 379 9.10 5.82 -11.72
C TYR A 379 7.99 6.86 -11.96
N GLU A 380 6.88 6.38 -12.50
CA GLU A 380 5.64 7.13 -12.73
C GLU A 380 4.54 6.55 -11.82
N PRO A 381 4.18 7.23 -10.71
CA PRO A 381 3.20 6.73 -9.74
C PRO A 381 1.75 6.94 -10.20
N TYR A 382 0.88 5.98 -9.89
CA TYR A 382 -0.55 6.01 -10.14
C TYR A 382 -1.31 5.62 -8.87
N ALA A 383 -2.33 6.39 -8.52
CA ALA A 383 -3.26 6.01 -7.46
C ALA A 383 -4.21 4.93 -7.98
N VAL A 384 -4.41 3.87 -7.20
CA VAL A 384 -5.31 2.75 -7.52
C VAL A 384 -6.28 2.58 -6.38
N ALA A 385 -7.57 2.52 -6.70
CA ALA A 385 -8.65 2.30 -5.73
C ALA A 385 -9.43 1.04 -6.09
N PHE A 386 -9.75 0.22 -5.09
CA PHE A 386 -10.54 -1.00 -5.25
C PHE A 386 -11.54 -1.20 -4.12
N ALA A 387 -12.57 -2.02 -4.37
CA ALA A 387 -13.63 -2.28 -3.41
C ALA A 387 -13.08 -2.97 -2.15
N PRO A 388 -13.53 -2.61 -0.93
CA PRO A 388 -13.06 -3.20 0.33
C PRO A 388 -13.74 -4.55 0.65
N ARG A 389 -14.49 -5.10 -0.30
CA ARG A 389 -15.26 -6.33 -0.21
C ARG A 389 -15.03 -7.18 -1.44
N ALA A 390 -15.06 -8.49 -1.27
CA ALA A 390 -15.00 -9.44 -2.36
C ALA A 390 -16.05 -9.10 -3.44
N PRO A 391 -15.71 -9.15 -4.74
CA PRO A 391 -14.47 -9.70 -5.32
C PRO A 391 -13.28 -8.72 -5.37
N PHE A 392 -13.29 -7.64 -4.58
CA PHE A 392 -12.22 -6.64 -4.49
C PHE A 392 -11.89 -5.97 -5.83
N GLY A 393 -12.91 -5.80 -6.68
CA GLY A 393 -12.78 -5.24 -8.01
C GLY A 393 -12.24 -3.81 -8.01
N LEU A 394 -11.49 -3.44 -9.05
CA LEU A 394 -11.01 -2.08 -9.22
C LEU A 394 -12.19 -1.11 -9.32
N VAL A 395 -12.11 -0.01 -8.58
CA VAL A 395 -13.05 1.12 -8.64
C VAL A 395 -12.49 2.19 -9.56
N GLY A 396 -11.18 2.43 -9.53
CA GLY A 396 -10.54 3.36 -10.44
C GLY A 396 -9.02 3.38 -10.34
N VAL A 397 -8.41 4.00 -11.35
CA VAL A 397 -6.97 4.26 -11.45
C VAL A 397 -6.80 5.73 -11.83
N SER A 398 -5.80 6.44 -11.30
CA SER A 398 -5.56 7.83 -11.68
C SER A 398 -5.37 7.92 -13.20
N SER A 399 -6.12 8.82 -13.85
CA SER A 399 -6.10 8.95 -15.32
C SER A 399 -4.75 9.43 -15.89
N LYS A 400 -3.87 9.92 -15.01
CA LYS A 400 -2.50 10.36 -15.30
C LYS A 400 -1.60 9.96 -14.14
N PRO A 401 -0.28 9.85 -14.37
CA PRO A 401 0.66 9.68 -13.28
C PRO A 401 0.69 10.91 -12.36
N LEU A 402 1.02 10.66 -11.10
CA LEU A 402 1.18 11.67 -10.06
C LEU A 402 2.56 12.33 -10.18
N LEU A 403 2.63 13.64 -9.98
CA LEU A 403 3.87 14.40 -9.94
C LEU A 403 4.00 15.13 -8.60
N VAL A 404 4.97 14.77 -7.78
CA VAL A 404 5.24 15.48 -6.53
C VAL A 404 5.92 16.81 -6.84
N ARG A 405 5.32 17.93 -6.43
CA ARG A 405 5.91 19.26 -6.63
C ARG A 405 7.27 19.34 -5.96
N GLY A 406 8.26 19.80 -6.73
CA GLY A 406 9.65 19.89 -6.31
C GLY A 406 10.52 18.73 -6.77
N ARG A 407 9.95 17.66 -7.35
CA ARG A 407 10.70 16.58 -8.01
C ARG A 407 11.61 17.16 -9.09
N GLY A 408 12.88 16.77 -9.06
CA GLY A 408 13.90 17.29 -9.95
C GLY A 408 13.70 16.90 -11.42
N THR A 409 14.12 17.80 -12.32
CA THR A 409 14.24 17.52 -13.75
C THR A 409 15.64 17.04 -14.14
N SER A 410 16.58 17.05 -13.19
CA SER A 410 18.02 16.89 -13.41
C SER A 410 18.53 15.45 -13.55
N GLY A 411 17.66 14.46 -13.70
CA GLY A 411 18.09 13.10 -14.02
C GLY A 411 18.79 13.01 -15.37
N VAL A 412 19.67 12.01 -15.49
CA VAL A 412 20.62 11.81 -16.59
C VAL A 412 19.94 11.99 -17.95
N ALA A 413 20.44 12.92 -18.77
CA ALA A 413 20.07 12.98 -20.18
C ALA A 413 20.52 11.66 -20.83
N GLY A 414 19.65 11.02 -21.61
CA GLY A 414 20.02 9.80 -22.31
C GLY A 414 21.28 10.01 -23.16
N THR A 415 21.95 8.94 -23.60
CA THR A 415 23.12 9.05 -24.49
C THR A 415 22.83 9.79 -25.80
N ASP A 416 21.55 9.99 -26.14
CA ASP A 416 21.08 10.82 -27.25
C ASP A 416 20.95 12.32 -26.93
N GLY A 417 21.31 12.73 -25.71
CA GLY A 417 21.24 14.10 -25.20
C GLY A 417 19.83 14.58 -24.87
N LYS A 418 18.81 13.70 -24.87
CA LYS A 418 17.43 14.09 -24.58
C LYS A 418 17.05 13.84 -23.12
N VAL A 419 16.22 14.75 -22.61
CA VAL A 419 15.52 14.62 -21.33
C VAL A 419 14.28 13.76 -21.57
N HIS A 420 14.23 12.56 -20.99
CA HIS A 420 13.07 11.66 -21.13
C HIS A 420 12.03 11.92 -20.03
N GLY A 421 11.11 12.85 -20.29
CA GLY A 421 9.98 13.13 -19.39
C GLY A 421 10.01 14.53 -18.79
N VAL A 422 9.05 14.82 -17.92
CA VAL A 422 8.92 16.12 -17.25
C VAL A 422 9.85 16.21 -16.03
N ALA A 423 10.15 15.06 -15.40
CA ALA A 423 11.03 14.95 -14.25
C ALA A 423 11.88 13.68 -14.39
N ASN A 424 13.20 13.79 -14.47
CA ASN A 424 14.07 12.63 -14.69
C ASN A 424 14.64 12.03 -13.39
N GLU A 425 14.38 12.64 -12.24
CA GLU A 425 14.86 12.14 -10.95
C GLU A 425 14.25 10.78 -10.61
N MET A 426 15.08 9.82 -10.18
CA MET A 426 14.61 8.54 -9.63
C MET A 426 13.91 8.82 -8.32
N PHE A 427 12.60 8.62 -8.31
CA PHE A 427 11.72 9.04 -7.23
C PHE A 427 10.73 7.93 -6.93
N TYR A 428 10.91 7.21 -5.83
CA TYR A 428 10.13 6.02 -5.52
C TYR A 428 9.24 6.28 -4.30
N ILE A 429 7.92 6.33 -4.48
CA ILE A 429 6.95 6.43 -3.38
C ILE A 429 6.88 5.09 -2.64
N VAL A 430 7.35 5.08 -1.40
CA VAL A 430 7.51 3.87 -0.58
C VAL A 430 6.29 3.60 0.28
N SER A 431 5.72 4.64 0.90
CA SER A 431 4.67 4.44 1.90
C SER A 431 3.66 5.57 1.92
N MET A 432 2.51 5.27 2.53
CA MET A 432 1.46 6.21 2.83
C MET A 432 0.91 6.01 4.24
N SER A 433 0.58 7.10 4.92
CA SER A 433 -0.03 7.04 6.26
C SER A 433 -0.88 8.28 6.50
N TRP A 434 -1.90 8.16 7.35
CA TRP A 434 -2.62 9.35 7.80
C TRP A 434 -1.73 10.22 8.69
N ARG A 435 -1.83 11.54 8.53
CA ARG A 435 -1.07 12.50 9.35
C ARG A 435 -1.59 12.60 10.78
N GLY A 436 -2.88 12.33 11.00
CA GLY A 436 -3.51 12.45 12.31
C GLY A 436 -3.10 11.31 13.27
N SER A 437 -2.66 11.65 14.48
CA SER A 437 -2.20 10.67 15.50
C SER A 437 -3.26 9.69 16.00
N ARG A 438 -4.53 9.93 15.70
CA ARG A 438 -5.65 9.04 16.05
C ARG A 438 -6.18 8.26 14.86
N GLN A 439 -5.63 8.47 13.67
CA GLN A 439 -6.00 7.74 12.47
C GLN A 439 -5.07 6.54 12.31
N ARG A 440 -5.67 5.39 12.01
CA ARG A 440 -4.92 4.14 11.76
C ARG A 440 -4.93 3.79 10.28
N TRP A 441 -5.82 2.90 9.87
CA TRP A 441 -5.93 2.48 8.47
C TRP A 441 -6.99 3.27 7.70
N HIS A 442 -7.96 3.88 8.38
CA HIS A 442 -9.12 4.53 7.78
C HIS A 442 -9.12 6.06 7.90
N GLY A 443 -9.54 6.74 6.83
CA GLY A 443 -9.73 8.20 6.74
C GLY A 443 -10.76 8.62 5.68
N TYR A 444 -10.88 9.92 5.48
CA TYR A 444 -11.88 10.60 4.62
C TYR A 444 -11.19 11.51 3.61
N LEU A 445 -11.94 12.01 2.63
CA LEU A 445 -11.37 12.81 1.53
C LEU A 445 -10.65 14.09 1.97
N ASP A 446 -11.11 14.72 3.05
CA ASP A 446 -10.54 15.93 3.64
C ASP A 446 -9.46 15.65 4.69
N ASP A 447 -9.21 14.38 5.03
CA ASP A 447 -8.12 14.02 5.94
C ASP A 447 -6.76 14.14 5.21
N GLU A 448 -5.74 14.60 5.95
CA GLU A 448 -4.37 14.72 5.46
C GLU A 448 -3.61 13.39 5.63
N LEU A 449 -2.78 13.06 4.64
CA LEU A 449 -1.89 11.91 4.63
C LEU A 449 -0.49 12.31 4.22
N PHE A 450 0.50 11.55 4.68
CA PHE A 450 1.86 11.60 4.17
C PHE A 450 2.04 10.59 3.05
N LEU A 451 2.76 11.00 2.01
CA LEU A 451 3.47 10.11 1.11
C LEU A 451 4.96 10.27 1.37
N ALA A 452 5.67 9.18 1.58
CA ALA A 452 7.11 9.19 1.81
C ALA A 452 7.83 8.45 0.67
N PHE A 453 9.00 8.94 0.27
CA PHE A 453 9.68 8.49 -0.94
C PHE A 453 11.21 8.59 -0.84
N GLY A 454 11.88 7.67 -1.55
CA GLY A 454 13.32 7.71 -1.80
C GLY A 454 13.63 8.54 -3.04
N ILE A 455 14.75 9.25 -3.02
CA ILE A 455 15.26 10.09 -4.11
C ILE A 455 16.67 9.62 -4.47
N GLU A 456 16.87 9.20 -5.73
CA GLU A 456 18.17 8.80 -6.30
C GLU A 456 18.94 7.75 -5.49
N ASP A 457 18.24 6.90 -4.72
CA ASP A 457 18.82 5.95 -3.76
C ASP A 457 19.84 6.60 -2.81
N LYS A 458 19.61 7.88 -2.46
CA LYS A 458 20.56 8.71 -1.69
C LYS A 458 19.90 9.58 -0.63
N ALA A 459 18.65 9.97 -0.86
CA ALA A 459 17.93 10.89 0.00
C ALA A 459 16.51 10.41 0.26
N SER A 460 15.92 10.99 1.31
CA SER A 460 14.58 10.69 1.79
C SER A 460 13.76 11.98 1.80
N GLY A 461 12.52 11.89 1.33
CA GLY A 461 11.58 13.01 1.36
C GLY A 461 10.16 12.57 1.67
N GLY A 462 9.32 13.55 1.97
CA GLY A 462 7.89 13.34 2.19
C GLY A 462 7.05 14.53 1.73
N ILE A 463 5.78 14.27 1.45
CA ILE A 463 4.79 15.31 1.14
C ILE A 463 3.50 15.03 1.90
N ASP A 464 2.92 16.08 2.49
CA ASP A 464 1.59 16.02 3.09
C ASP A 464 0.53 16.51 2.08
N VAL A 465 -0.42 15.65 1.76
CA VAL A 465 -1.52 15.90 0.82
C VAL A 465 -2.85 15.53 1.46
N ARG A 466 -3.97 16.03 0.92
CA ARG A 466 -5.28 15.47 1.27
C ARG A 466 -5.55 14.22 0.47
N ALA A 467 -6.38 13.33 1.00
CA ALA A 467 -6.84 12.15 0.25
C ALA A 467 -7.55 12.55 -1.07
N GLU A 468 -8.29 13.66 -1.09
CA GLU A 468 -8.93 14.19 -2.30
C GLU A 468 -7.92 14.61 -3.38
N ASP A 469 -6.73 15.07 -3.00
CA ASP A 469 -5.68 15.45 -3.96
C ASP A 469 -5.02 14.21 -4.57
N LEU A 470 -4.77 13.18 -3.75
CA LEU A 470 -4.23 11.90 -4.21
C LEU A 470 -5.19 11.17 -5.16
N LEU A 471 -6.49 11.24 -4.87
CA LEU A 471 -7.55 10.62 -5.67
C LEU A 471 -8.08 11.53 -6.78
N TYR A 472 -7.49 12.71 -6.96
CA TYR A 472 -7.90 13.64 -8.00
C TYR A 472 -7.71 13.02 -9.39
N GLY A 473 -8.74 13.14 -10.23
CA GLY A 473 -8.69 12.61 -11.60
C GLY A 473 -8.67 11.08 -11.68
N LEU A 474 -9.21 10.39 -10.67
CA LEU A 474 -9.44 8.94 -10.71
C LEU A 474 -10.36 8.60 -11.87
N GLY A 475 -9.85 7.84 -12.83
CA GLY A 475 -10.62 7.25 -13.92
C GLY A 475 -11.34 6.01 -13.42
N LEU A 476 -12.67 6.00 -13.56
CA LEU A 476 -13.51 4.94 -13.02
C LEU A 476 -13.45 3.68 -13.89
N CYS A 477 -13.22 2.54 -13.24
CA CYS A 477 -13.31 1.23 -13.88
C CYS A 477 -14.80 0.86 -14.03
N ASN A 478 -15.32 0.90 -15.26
CA ASN A 478 -16.66 0.44 -15.56
C ASN A 478 -16.68 -0.38 -16.86
N ALA A 479 -17.83 -0.97 -17.19
CA ALA A 479 -17.97 -1.78 -18.40
C ALA A 479 -17.69 -1.02 -19.72
N THR A 480 -17.63 0.31 -19.72
CA THR A 480 -17.27 1.12 -20.90
C THR A 480 -15.77 1.41 -21.01
N THR A 481 -15.00 1.27 -19.92
CA THR A 481 -13.54 1.25 -19.94
C THR A 481 -12.98 -0.18 -20.12
N ALA A 482 -13.87 -1.18 -20.17
CA ALA A 482 -13.55 -2.59 -20.25
C ALA A 482 -13.63 -3.16 -21.67
#